data_AF-A0A348B3C6-F1
#
_entry.id   AF-A0A348B3C6-F1
#
_cell.length_a   1.000
_cell.length_b   1.000
_cell.length_c   1.000
_cell.angle_alpha   90.00
_cell.angle_beta   90.00
_cell.angle_gamma   90.00
#
_symmetry.space_group_name_H-M   'P 1'
#
loop_
_entity.id
_entity.type
_entity.pdbx_description
1 polymer ?
#
loop_
_entity_poly.entity_id
_entity_poly.type
_entity_poly.pdbx_seq_one_letter_code
_entity_poly.pdbx_strand_id
1 'polypeptide(L)'
;MKVVASNRDSSSPLLKSKTLSKLLPFDIIYLVGDTDYISEMNVVEVLDNIMRERKGNRPRAEQWQIVQVLLEIEREQPVGRLKLMEKVGMSEATVKTVVRRLREAGLVEVDRVGGVLLNERGRSVVDIWKARFEIADVELRTIGWVGNLLRVVGGTELLSKTSVVELRDLGVKSGATAVLVAVFRDGKVELPPMTVEEVEPLLREVRDSCPRCSDGDVAFITTPRTPQVPYNLSIWLQRIMQ
;
A
#
# COMPACT_ATOMS: atom_id res chain seq x y z
N MET A 1 35.15 -11.98 64.78
CA MET A 1 34.25 -12.82 65.61
C MET A 1 32.87 -12.78 64.96
N LYS A 2 32.42 -13.93 64.39
CA LYS A 2 31.12 -14.25 63.73
C LYS A 2 30.70 -13.37 62.52
N VAL A 3 30.57 -13.82 61.25
CA VAL A 3 29.99 -15.00 60.52
C VAL A 3 28.73 -14.56 59.74
N VAL A 4 28.84 -14.55 58.38
CA VAL A 4 27.95 -15.14 57.32
C VAL A 4 26.48 -14.64 57.24
N ALA A 5 25.77 -14.37 56.12
CA ALA A 5 25.83 -14.74 54.69
C ALA A 5 25.00 -13.76 53.79
N SER A 6 25.16 -13.95 52.47
CA SER A 6 24.27 -13.72 51.29
C SER A 6 22.82 -13.22 51.49
N ASN A 7 22.18 -12.49 50.58
CA ASN A 7 22.02 -12.82 49.15
C ASN A 7 21.40 -11.63 48.37
N ARG A 8 21.48 -11.68 47.04
CA ARG A 8 20.92 -10.73 46.06
C ARG A 8 19.40 -10.56 46.22
N ASP A 9 18.88 -9.36 45.94
CA ASP A 9 17.69 -9.23 45.09
C ASP A 9 17.51 -7.81 44.53
N SER A 10 17.53 -7.78 43.19
CA SER A 10 17.05 -6.70 42.33
C SER A 10 15.53 -6.81 42.22
N SER A 11 14.78 -5.78 42.62
CA SER A 11 13.35 -5.69 42.28
C SER A 11 12.92 -4.24 42.14
N SER A 12 12.82 -3.81 40.87
CA SER A 12 11.94 -2.73 40.43
C SER A 12 10.48 -3.19 40.55
N PRO A 13 9.54 -2.32 40.96
CA PRO A 13 8.15 -2.74 41.12
C PRO A 13 7.43 -2.93 39.78
N LEU A 14 6.88 -4.12 39.63
CA LEU A 14 5.98 -4.60 38.59
C LEU A 14 4.83 -3.64 38.29
N LEU A 15 4.68 -3.27 37.00
CA LEU A 15 3.42 -2.79 36.43
C LEU A 15 2.35 -3.87 36.64
N LYS A 16 1.32 -3.53 37.43
CA LYS A 16 0.12 -4.35 37.56
C LYS A 16 -0.67 -4.33 36.26
N SER A 17 -0.85 -5.54 35.72
CA SER A 17 -1.75 -5.90 34.65
C SER A 17 -3.15 -5.33 34.84
N LYS A 18 -3.67 -4.65 33.81
CA LYS A 18 -5.08 -4.75 33.39
C LYS A 18 -5.23 -4.18 31.98
N THR A 19 -5.85 -4.98 31.12
CA THR A 19 -6.34 -4.65 29.77
C THR A 19 -5.33 -4.85 28.61
N LEU A 20 -4.89 -6.10 28.44
CA LEU A 20 -4.11 -6.58 27.28
C LEU A 20 -4.98 -7.46 26.35
N SER A 21 -6.29 -7.19 26.26
CA SER A 21 -7.24 -8.03 25.52
C SER A 21 -8.05 -7.28 24.45
N LYS A 22 -7.59 -6.11 24.00
CA LYS A 22 -8.23 -5.34 22.91
C LYS A 22 -7.23 -4.66 21.95
N LEU A 23 -6.05 -5.24 21.75
CA LEU A 23 -5.16 -4.79 20.67
C LEU A 23 -5.50 -5.59 19.41
N LEU A 24 -5.92 -4.90 18.36
CA LEU A 24 -6.08 -5.48 17.04
C LEU A 24 -4.69 -5.89 16.51
N PRO A 25 -4.59 -6.86 15.58
CA PRO A 25 -3.30 -7.39 15.12
C PRO A 25 -2.36 -6.36 14.46
N PHE A 26 -2.78 -5.10 14.31
CA PHE A 26 -1.96 -4.00 13.78
C PHE A 26 -1.24 -3.16 14.85
N ASP A 27 -1.57 -3.31 16.14
CA ASP A 27 -1.05 -2.42 17.19
C ASP A 27 0.17 -2.98 17.94
N ILE A 28 0.73 -4.13 17.53
CA ILE A 28 1.82 -4.82 18.25
C ILE A 28 3.06 -4.99 17.38
N ILE A 29 3.57 -3.95 16.71
CA ILE A 29 4.98 -3.92 16.26
C ILE A 29 5.53 -2.48 16.21
N TYR A 30 5.50 -1.70 17.29
CA TYR A 30 6.39 -0.53 17.40
C TYR A 30 6.74 -0.25 18.86
N LEU A 31 7.58 -1.09 19.45
CA LEU A 31 8.23 -0.77 20.72
C LEU A 31 9.74 -0.81 20.54
N VAL A 32 10.30 0.41 20.64
CA VAL A 32 11.71 0.77 20.89
C VAL A 32 12.63 0.78 19.66
N GLY A 33 12.75 1.97 19.07
CA GLY A 33 13.96 2.44 18.38
C GLY A 33 14.00 2.25 16.87
N ASP A 34 13.16 2.97 16.11
CA ASP A 34 13.42 3.43 14.72
C ASP A 34 12.17 4.11 14.09
N THR A 35 11.49 4.99 14.83
CA THR A 35 10.31 5.70 14.31
C THR A 35 10.70 6.78 13.29
N ASP A 36 11.92 7.31 13.38
CA ASP A 36 12.42 8.34 12.47
C ASP A 36 12.77 7.77 11.07
N TYR A 37 13.22 6.51 10.99
CA TYR A 37 13.67 5.88 9.74
C TYR A 37 12.54 5.59 8.75
N ILE A 38 11.32 5.40 9.24
CA ILE A 38 10.12 5.18 8.42
C ILE A 38 9.57 6.52 7.89
N SER A 39 9.81 7.62 8.60
CA SER A 39 9.26 8.95 8.26
C SER A 39 9.96 9.62 7.06
N GLU A 40 11.21 9.25 6.76
CA GLU A 40 11.99 9.83 5.66
C GLU A 40 11.99 8.97 4.38
N MET A 41 11.47 7.74 4.43
CA MET A 41 11.59 6.83 3.29
C MET A 41 10.54 7.12 2.21
N ASN A 42 11.00 7.70 1.11
CA ASN A 42 10.18 7.99 -0.06
C ASN A 42 10.04 6.76 -0.99
N VAL A 43 8.85 6.15 -1.01
CA VAL A 43 8.55 4.99 -1.87
C VAL A 43 8.78 5.30 -3.35
N VAL A 44 8.45 6.51 -3.81
CA VAL A 44 8.64 6.92 -5.23
C VAL A 44 10.13 6.94 -5.59
N GLU A 45 10.99 7.50 -4.72
CA GLU A 45 12.43 7.50 -4.95
C GLU A 45 13.03 6.09 -4.98
N VAL A 46 12.53 5.19 -4.13
CA VAL A 46 12.90 3.78 -4.16
C VAL A 46 12.55 3.16 -5.51
N LEU A 47 11.32 3.39 -6.00
CA LEU A 47 10.87 2.91 -7.31
C LEU A 47 11.70 3.50 -8.45
N ASP A 48 12.01 4.80 -8.41
CA ASP A 48 12.86 5.47 -9.40
C ASP A 48 14.27 4.87 -9.43
N ASN A 49 14.87 4.59 -8.26
CA ASN A 49 16.18 3.94 -8.17
C ASN A 49 16.19 2.51 -8.74
N ILE A 50 15.12 1.73 -8.52
CA ILE A 50 14.96 0.38 -9.08
C ILE A 50 14.87 0.46 -10.61
N MET A 51 14.09 1.41 -11.11
CA MET A 51 13.83 1.61 -12.54
C MET A 51 14.98 2.30 -13.29
N ARG A 52 15.91 2.94 -12.58
CA ARG A 52 17.05 3.64 -13.18
C ARG A 52 17.84 2.73 -14.10
N GLU A 53 18.22 3.25 -15.25
CA GLU A 53 19.11 2.56 -16.17
C GLU A 53 20.48 2.29 -15.51
N ARG A 54 21.01 1.07 -15.68
CA ARG A 54 22.34 0.69 -15.19
C ARG A 54 23.06 -0.04 -16.30
N LYS A 55 24.22 0.48 -16.72
CA LYS A 55 25.04 -0.08 -17.82
C LYS A 55 24.24 -0.33 -19.10
N GLY A 56 23.42 0.62 -19.54
CA GLY A 56 22.62 0.49 -20.77
C GLY A 56 21.35 -0.36 -20.65
N ASN A 57 21.02 -0.84 -19.44
CA ASN A 57 19.90 -1.74 -19.21
C ASN A 57 18.88 -1.08 -18.28
N ARG A 58 17.67 -0.84 -18.79
CA ARG A 58 16.48 -0.48 -18.01
C ARG A 58 15.61 -1.73 -17.81
N PRO A 59 15.06 -1.98 -16.61
CA PRO A 59 14.11 -3.08 -16.43
C PRO A 59 12.96 -2.99 -17.42
N ARG A 60 12.62 -4.11 -18.08
CA ARG A 60 11.43 -4.23 -18.93
C ARG A 60 10.19 -4.45 -18.07
N ALA A 61 9.95 -3.53 -17.15
CA ALA A 61 8.85 -3.48 -16.22
C ALA A 61 8.43 -2.02 -16.03
N GLU A 62 7.28 -1.80 -15.42
CA GLU A 62 6.81 -0.48 -15.00
C GLU A 62 6.85 -0.34 -13.47
N GLN A 63 6.71 0.88 -12.95
CA GLN A 63 6.78 1.10 -11.49
C GLN A 63 5.67 0.36 -10.74
N TRP A 64 4.44 0.34 -11.28
CA TRP A 64 3.32 -0.39 -10.67
C TRP A 64 3.60 -1.88 -10.52
N GLN A 65 4.31 -2.45 -11.50
CA GLN A 65 4.75 -3.84 -11.50
C GLN A 65 5.77 -4.12 -10.39
N ILE A 66 6.61 -3.15 -10.04
CA ILE A 66 7.53 -3.27 -8.90
C ILE A 66 6.77 -3.27 -7.57
N VAL A 67 5.78 -2.37 -7.42
CA VAL A 67 4.89 -2.34 -6.25
C VAL A 67 4.16 -3.68 -6.11
N GLN A 68 3.58 -4.17 -7.21
CA GLN A 68 2.92 -5.47 -7.22
C GLN A 68 3.88 -6.60 -6.80
N VAL A 69 5.11 -6.65 -7.33
CA VAL A 69 6.11 -7.67 -6.94
C VAL A 69 6.42 -7.62 -5.44
N LEU A 70 6.60 -6.42 -4.86
CA LEU A 70 6.87 -6.27 -3.43
C LEU A 70 5.71 -6.80 -2.57
N LEU A 71 4.47 -6.47 -2.94
CA LEU A 71 3.26 -6.94 -2.25
C LEU A 71 3.09 -8.46 -2.37
N GLU A 72 3.39 -9.03 -3.54
CA GLU A 72 3.32 -10.47 -3.77
C GLU A 72 4.39 -11.24 -2.99
N ILE A 73 5.61 -10.70 -2.89
CA ILE A 73 6.66 -11.27 -2.03
C ILE A 73 6.21 -11.17 -0.56
N GLU A 74 5.72 -10.02 -0.09
CA GLU A 74 5.28 -9.88 1.31
C GLU A 74 4.22 -10.92 1.71
N ARG A 75 3.25 -11.16 0.82
CA ARG A 75 2.13 -12.07 1.07
C ARG A 75 2.54 -13.55 1.13
N GLU A 76 3.54 -13.96 0.36
CA GLU A 76 3.85 -15.38 0.14
C GLU A 76 5.29 -15.78 0.46
N GLN A 77 6.12 -14.85 0.96
CA GLN A 77 7.53 -15.10 1.23
C GLN A 77 7.77 -16.29 2.18
N PRO A 78 8.82 -17.09 1.93
CA PRO A 78 9.72 -16.98 0.79
C PRO A 78 9.06 -17.50 -0.51
N VAL A 79 9.17 -16.73 -1.60
CA VAL A 79 8.47 -17.03 -2.87
C VAL A 79 9.42 -17.49 -3.97
N GLY A 80 9.12 -18.65 -4.55
CA GLY A 80 9.85 -19.20 -5.69
C GLY A 80 9.63 -18.39 -6.97
N ARG A 81 10.62 -18.38 -7.86
CA ARG A 81 10.59 -17.60 -9.12
C ARG A 81 9.39 -17.93 -10.02
N LEU A 82 9.06 -19.21 -10.18
CA LEU A 82 7.94 -19.66 -11.02
C LEU A 82 6.61 -19.13 -10.49
N LYS A 83 6.40 -19.23 -9.17
CA LYS A 83 5.19 -18.71 -8.51
C LYS A 83 5.10 -17.19 -8.63
N LEU A 84 6.23 -16.49 -8.44
CA LEU A 84 6.27 -15.04 -8.60
C LEU A 84 5.90 -14.62 -10.03
N MET A 85 6.42 -15.30 -11.06
CA MET A 85 6.08 -15.05 -12.47
C MET A 85 4.58 -15.18 -12.74
N GLU A 86 3.95 -16.26 -12.24
CA GLU A 86 2.52 -16.51 -12.38
C GLU A 86 1.69 -15.40 -11.74
N LYS A 87 2.05 -15.01 -10.51
CA LYS A 87 1.32 -14.01 -9.73
C LYS A 87 1.39 -12.60 -10.31
N VAL A 88 2.55 -12.22 -10.86
CA VAL A 88 2.76 -10.87 -11.39
C VAL A 88 2.59 -10.77 -12.91
N GLY A 89 2.32 -11.88 -13.60
CA GLY A 89 2.11 -11.90 -15.05
C GLY A 89 3.34 -11.48 -15.86
N MET A 90 4.55 -11.72 -15.35
CA MET A 90 5.80 -11.28 -15.97
C MET A 90 6.59 -12.45 -16.58
N SER A 91 7.34 -12.16 -17.65
CA SER A 91 8.30 -13.10 -18.22
C SER A 91 9.43 -13.44 -17.24
N GLU A 92 10.07 -14.61 -17.39
CA GLU A 92 11.21 -15.01 -16.56
C GLU A 92 12.34 -13.98 -16.59
N ALA A 93 12.66 -13.46 -17.80
CA ALA A 93 13.70 -12.45 -17.97
C ALA A 93 13.38 -11.15 -17.23
N THR A 94 12.10 -10.75 -17.23
CA THR A 94 11.62 -9.57 -16.48
C THR A 94 11.72 -9.82 -14.98
N VAL A 95 11.17 -10.92 -14.45
CA VAL A 95 11.21 -11.25 -13.02
C VAL A 95 12.65 -11.35 -12.53
N LYS A 96 13.54 -12.03 -13.27
CA LYS A 96 14.96 -12.13 -12.92
C LYS A 96 15.62 -10.75 -12.83
N THR A 97 15.28 -9.85 -13.75
CA THR A 97 15.79 -8.47 -13.74
C THR A 97 15.25 -7.69 -12.55
N VAL A 98 13.94 -7.75 -12.29
CA VAL A 98 13.29 -7.07 -11.17
C VAL A 98 13.86 -7.55 -9.83
N VAL A 99 13.88 -8.86 -9.58
CA VAL A 99 14.43 -9.44 -8.33
C VAL A 99 15.89 -9.04 -8.14
N ARG A 100 16.69 -9.05 -9.22
CA ARG A 100 18.07 -8.55 -9.14
C ARG A 100 18.13 -7.08 -8.74
N ARG A 101 17.27 -6.21 -9.31
CA ARG A 101 17.24 -4.78 -8.95
C ARG A 101 16.78 -4.56 -7.51
N LEU A 102 15.78 -5.29 -7.05
CA LEU A 102 15.32 -5.25 -5.66
C LEU A 102 16.45 -5.64 -4.71
N ARG A 103 17.22 -6.68 -5.05
CA ARG A 103 18.38 -7.12 -4.27
C ARG A 103 19.49 -6.06 -4.27
N GLU A 104 19.80 -5.49 -5.43
CA GLU A 104 20.78 -4.40 -5.54
C GLU A 104 20.34 -3.11 -4.83
N ALA A 105 19.04 -2.90 -4.64
CA ALA A 105 18.47 -1.82 -3.85
C ALA A 105 18.40 -2.16 -2.34
N GLY A 106 18.78 -3.38 -1.94
CA GLY A 106 18.76 -3.83 -0.56
C GLY A 106 17.35 -3.98 0.01
N LEU A 107 16.39 -4.43 -0.81
CA LEU A 107 14.99 -4.65 -0.38
C LEU A 107 14.63 -6.13 -0.21
N VAL A 108 15.37 -7.03 -0.86
CA VAL A 108 15.12 -8.47 -0.82
C VAL A 108 16.39 -9.26 -0.60
N GLU A 109 16.21 -10.42 0.04
CA GLU A 109 17.18 -11.49 0.08
C GLU A 109 16.71 -12.63 -0.83
N VAL A 110 17.68 -13.40 -1.35
CA VAL A 110 17.40 -14.54 -2.22
C VAL A 110 18.06 -15.76 -1.61
N ASP A 111 17.24 -16.64 -1.03
CA ASP A 111 17.68 -17.96 -0.61
C ASP A 111 17.70 -18.93 -1.80
N ARG A 112 18.73 -19.78 -1.89
CA ARG A 112 18.90 -20.70 -3.02
C ARG A 112 17.79 -21.76 -3.09
N VAL A 113 17.16 -22.09 -1.96
CA VAL A 113 16.15 -23.14 -1.84
C VAL A 113 14.75 -22.55 -1.63
N GLY A 114 14.62 -21.56 -0.75
CA GLY A 114 13.36 -20.94 -0.35
C GLY A 114 12.83 -19.88 -1.31
N GLY A 115 13.69 -19.21 -2.09
CA GLY A 115 13.28 -18.16 -3.03
C GLY A 115 13.50 -16.75 -2.48
N VAL A 116 12.64 -15.81 -2.89
CA VAL A 116 12.79 -14.38 -2.59
C VAL A 116 12.00 -14.01 -1.34
N LEU A 117 12.60 -13.21 -0.45
CA LEU A 117 11.96 -12.67 0.74
C LEU A 117 12.31 -11.19 0.92
N LEU A 118 11.44 -10.41 1.54
CA LEU A 118 11.72 -9.04 1.96
C LEU A 118 12.66 -9.05 3.16
N ASN A 119 13.63 -8.15 3.16
CA ASN A 119 14.32 -7.77 4.39
C ASN A 119 13.55 -6.66 5.11
N GLU A 120 14.11 -6.12 6.20
CA GLU A 120 13.47 -5.05 6.99
C GLU A 120 13.14 -3.82 6.14
N ARG A 121 14.10 -3.35 5.34
CA ARG A 121 13.89 -2.20 4.44
C ARG A 121 12.80 -2.46 3.41
N GLY A 122 12.76 -3.67 2.83
CA GLY A 122 11.71 -4.09 1.91
C GLY A 122 10.33 -4.11 2.56
N ARG A 123 10.24 -4.61 3.81
CA ARG A 123 9.00 -4.56 4.62
C ARG A 123 8.55 -3.13 4.86
N SER A 124 9.45 -2.25 5.30
CA SER A 124 9.13 -0.83 5.51
C SER A 124 8.56 -0.16 4.25
N VAL A 125 9.05 -0.48 3.04
CA VAL A 125 8.51 0.07 1.79
C VAL A 125 7.07 -0.39 1.57
N VAL A 126 6.79 -1.68 1.81
CA VAL A 126 5.44 -2.24 1.71
C VAL A 126 4.52 -1.64 2.76
N ASP A 127 4.98 -1.51 4.00
CA ASP A 127 4.20 -0.98 5.11
C ASP A 127 3.81 0.48 4.88
N ILE A 128 4.74 1.33 4.42
CA ILE A 128 4.45 2.72 4.06
C ILE A 128 3.41 2.79 2.94
N TRP A 129 3.51 1.93 1.92
CA TRP A 129 2.53 1.91 0.84
C TRP A 129 1.15 1.43 1.35
N LYS A 130 1.09 0.34 2.12
CA LYS A 130 -0.15 -0.23 2.67
C LYS A 130 -0.81 0.66 3.72
N ALA A 131 -0.04 1.43 4.47
CA ALA A 131 -0.56 2.41 5.43
C ALA A 131 -1.41 3.49 4.73
N ARG A 132 -1.14 3.75 3.44
CA ARG A 132 -1.81 4.79 2.67
C ARG A 132 -2.83 4.26 1.67
N PHE A 133 -2.60 3.08 1.10
CA PHE A 133 -3.36 2.57 -0.03
C PHE A 133 -3.93 1.18 0.21
N GLU A 134 -5.19 1.01 -0.17
CA GLU A 134 -5.85 -0.29 -0.23
C GLU A 134 -6.55 -0.44 -1.57
N ILE A 135 -6.35 -1.60 -2.22
CA ILE A 135 -6.95 -1.89 -3.52
C ILE A 135 -7.93 -3.05 -3.37
N ALA A 136 -9.11 -2.91 -3.98
CA ALA A 136 -10.11 -3.96 -4.06
C ALA A 136 -10.72 -4.02 -5.47
N ASP A 137 -11.33 -5.15 -5.79
CA ASP A 137 -12.26 -5.25 -6.91
C ASP A 137 -13.60 -4.63 -6.50
N VAL A 138 -14.28 -3.98 -7.44
CA VAL A 138 -15.58 -3.34 -7.18
C VAL A 138 -16.53 -3.54 -8.36
N GLU A 139 -17.82 -3.56 -8.05
CA GLU A 139 -18.92 -3.53 -9.01
C GLU A 139 -19.96 -2.52 -8.54
N LEU A 140 -20.19 -1.47 -9.33
CA LEU A 140 -21.22 -0.45 -9.08
C LEU A 140 -22.36 -0.67 -10.08
N ARG A 141 -23.45 -1.29 -9.62
CA ARG A 141 -24.57 -1.71 -10.47
C ARG A 141 -25.39 -0.53 -10.96
N THR A 142 -25.55 0.49 -10.12
CA THR A 142 -26.31 1.71 -10.45
C THR A 142 -25.79 2.35 -11.74
N ILE A 143 -24.46 2.33 -11.95
CA ILE A 143 -23.83 2.90 -13.15
C ILE A 143 -23.22 1.84 -14.09
N GLY A 144 -23.46 0.54 -13.84
CA GLY A 144 -22.98 -0.57 -14.67
C GLY A 144 -21.45 -0.69 -14.76
N TRP A 145 -20.71 -0.35 -13.69
CA TRP A 145 -19.24 -0.40 -13.69
C TRP A 145 -18.71 -1.67 -13.03
N VAL A 146 -17.75 -2.33 -13.68
CA VAL A 146 -16.93 -3.40 -13.11
C VAL A 146 -15.48 -2.95 -13.14
N GLY A 147 -14.88 -2.80 -11.96
CA GLY A 147 -13.66 -2.02 -11.83
C GLY A 147 -12.80 -2.39 -10.63
N ASN A 148 -11.94 -1.45 -10.27
CA ASN A 148 -11.13 -1.45 -9.06
C ASN A 148 -11.46 -0.24 -8.19
N LEU A 149 -11.38 -0.42 -6.88
CA LEU A 149 -11.42 0.63 -5.87
C LEU A 149 -10.01 0.80 -5.32
N LEU A 150 -9.49 2.02 -5.33
CA LEU A 150 -8.30 2.45 -4.60
C LEU A 150 -8.74 3.38 -3.46
N ARG A 151 -8.66 2.89 -2.23
CA ARG A 151 -8.82 3.72 -1.03
C ARG A 151 -7.49 4.39 -0.71
N VAL A 152 -7.57 5.66 -0.35
CA VAL A 152 -6.44 6.53 -0.02
C VAL A 152 -6.71 7.05 1.41
N VAL A 153 -6.04 6.45 2.41
CA VAL A 153 -6.26 6.68 3.86
C VAL A 153 -5.84 8.09 4.30
N GLY A 154 -6.76 8.98 4.66
CA GLY A 154 -6.46 10.42 4.82
C GLY A 154 -6.33 11.15 3.47
N GLY A 155 -7.01 10.66 2.42
CA GLY A 155 -7.01 11.20 1.07
C GLY A 155 -7.45 12.66 0.95
N THR A 156 -8.22 13.20 1.91
CA THR A 156 -8.70 14.58 1.85
C THR A 156 -7.58 15.62 1.86
N GLU A 157 -6.38 15.27 2.34
CA GLU A 157 -5.19 16.13 2.24
C GLU A 157 -4.87 16.48 0.77
N LEU A 158 -5.09 15.54 -0.16
CA LEU A 158 -4.90 15.78 -1.59
C LEU A 158 -5.75 16.95 -2.08
N LEU A 159 -6.95 17.14 -1.53
CA LEU A 159 -7.88 18.20 -1.91
C LEU A 159 -7.38 19.61 -1.52
N SER A 160 -6.36 19.70 -0.65
CA SER A 160 -5.68 20.97 -0.36
C SER A 160 -4.63 21.34 -1.40
N LYS A 161 -4.13 20.34 -2.16
CA LYS A 161 -3.07 20.50 -3.16
C LYS A 161 -3.59 20.46 -4.61
N THR A 162 -4.73 19.83 -4.85
CA THR A 162 -5.32 19.65 -6.19
C THR A 162 -6.84 19.46 -6.13
N SER A 163 -7.52 19.71 -7.24
CA SER A 163 -8.98 19.59 -7.34
C SER A 163 -9.45 18.15 -7.60
N VAL A 164 -10.72 17.86 -7.29
CA VAL A 164 -11.33 16.55 -7.60
C VAL A 164 -11.31 16.24 -9.10
N VAL A 165 -11.43 17.28 -9.95
CA VAL A 165 -11.37 17.14 -11.41
C VAL A 165 -9.98 16.70 -11.86
N GLU A 166 -8.92 17.29 -11.31
CA GLU A 166 -7.55 16.90 -11.59
C GLU A 166 -7.23 15.48 -11.09
N LEU A 167 -7.73 15.11 -9.89
CA LEU A 167 -7.63 13.75 -9.37
C LEU A 167 -8.30 12.72 -10.28
N ARG A 168 -9.48 13.03 -10.80
CA ARG A 168 -10.19 12.20 -11.79
C ARG A 168 -9.35 12.04 -13.05
N ASP A 169 -8.81 13.13 -13.58
CA ASP A 169 -8.02 13.13 -14.81
C ASP A 169 -6.70 12.37 -14.63
N LEU A 170 -6.12 12.33 -13.42
CA LEU A 170 -4.99 11.46 -13.09
C LEU A 170 -5.36 9.98 -13.14
N GLY A 171 -6.56 9.60 -12.70
CA GLY A 171 -7.05 8.23 -12.84
C GLY A 171 -7.21 7.83 -14.31
N VAL A 172 -7.70 8.73 -15.17
CA VAL A 172 -7.78 8.50 -16.62
C VAL A 172 -6.38 8.38 -17.23
N LYS A 173 -5.45 9.28 -16.88
CA LYS A 173 -4.03 9.19 -17.29
C LYS A 173 -3.35 7.90 -16.81
N SER A 174 -3.84 7.30 -15.72
CA SER A 174 -3.34 6.02 -15.19
C SER A 174 -3.86 4.80 -15.95
N GLY A 175 -4.76 5.01 -16.93
CA GLY A 175 -5.29 3.99 -17.83
C GLY A 175 -6.78 3.66 -17.64
N ALA A 176 -7.48 4.37 -16.75
CA ALA A 176 -8.92 4.18 -16.58
C ALA A 176 -9.70 4.74 -17.78
N THR A 177 -10.76 4.04 -18.19
CA THR A 177 -11.76 4.59 -19.12
C THR A 177 -12.63 5.63 -18.45
N ALA A 178 -12.99 5.38 -17.19
CA ALA A 178 -13.75 6.33 -16.37
C ALA A 178 -13.36 6.20 -14.89
N VAL A 179 -13.52 7.30 -14.16
CA VAL A 179 -13.11 7.43 -12.76
C VAL A 179 -14.21 8.14 -11.99
N LEU A 180 -14.62 7.53 -10.89
CA LEU A 180 -15.46 8.13 -9.86
C LEU A 180 -14.59 8.39 -8.64
N VAL A 181 -14.53 9.65 -8.21
CA VAL A 181 -13.81 10.04 -6.99
C VAL A 181 -14.84 10.26 -5.89
N ALA A 182 -14.74 9.49 -4.83
CA ALA A 182 -15.62 9.57 -3.67
C ALA A 182 -14.86 10.08 -2.45
N VAL A 183 -15.37 11.12 -1.82
CA VAL A 183 -14.77 11.73 -0.62
C VAL A 183 -15.58 11.32 0.60
N PHE A 184 -14.89 10.82 1.64
CA PHE A 184 -15.52 10.42 2.88
C PHE A 184 -15.33 11.52 3.92
N ARG A 185 -16.43 12.16 4.35
CA ARG A 185 -16.42 13.28 5.29
C ARG A 185 -17.72 13.35 6.08
N ASP A 186 -17.63 13.70 7.36
CA ASP A 186 -18.77 13.87 8.27
C ASP A 186 -19.74 12.67 8.27
N GLY A 187 -19.21 11.45 8.23
CA GLY A 187 -19.97 10.21 8.16
C GLY A 187 -20.71 9.99 6.83
N LYS A 188 -20.46 10.80 5.79
CA LYS A 188 -21.11 10.74 4.48
C LYS A 188 -20.11 10.44 3.36
N VAL A 189 -20.67 10.10 2.21
CA VAL A 189 -19.95 10.00 0.94
C VAL A 189 -20.35 11.22 0.11
N GLU A 190 -19.37 11.98 -0.35
CA GLU A 190 -19.55 13.09 -1.28
C GLU A 190 -19.02 12.67 -2.65
N LEU A 191 -19.85 12.82 -3.67
CA LEU A 191 -19.47 12.67 -5.07
C LEU A 191 -19.44 14.06 -5.72
N PRO A 192 -18.62 14.30 -6.75
CA PRO A 192 -18.74 15.47 -7.61
C PRO A 192 -20.19 15.65 -8.07
N PRO A 193 -20.67 16.88 -8.31
CA PRO A 193 -22.04 17.11 -8.73
C PRO A 193 -22.37 16.27 -9.96
N MET A 194 -23.36 15.39 -9.82
CA MET A 194 -23.86 14.55 -10.90
C MET A 194 -25.30 14.92 -11.21
N THR A 195 -25.66 14.96 -12.49
CA THR A 195 -27.02 15.26 -12.96
C THR A 195 -27.93 14.03 -12.94
N VAL A 196 -27.82 13.17 -11.93
CA VAL A 196 -28.47 11.85 -11.94
C VAL A 196 -29.49 11.75 -10.82
N GLU A 197 -30.66 11.20 -11.12
CA GLU A 197 -31.71 10.88 -10.15
C GLU A 197 -31.31 9.71 -9.22
N GLU A 198 -30.22 9.02 -9.56
CA GLU A 198 -29.73 7.79 -8.93
C GLU A 198 -28.59 8.02 -7.91
N VAL A 199 -28.42 9.24 -7.40
CA VAL A 199 -27.32 9.57 -6.49
C VAL A 199 -27.37 8.74 -5.21
N GLU A 200 -28.53 8.57 -4.58
CA GLU A 200 -28.65 7.84 -3.31
C GLU A 200 -28.29 6.33 -3.40
N PRO A 201 -28.80 5.55 -4.38
CA PRO A 201 -28.34 4.18 -4.60
C PRO A 201 -26.83 4.08 -4.82
N LEU A 202 -26.25 4.96 -5.65
CA LEU A 202 -24.82 4.96 -5.94
C LEU A 202 -23.99 5.26 -4.69
N LEU A 203 -24.40 6.23 -3.86
CA LEU A 203 -23.73 6.53 -2.60
C LEU A 203 -23.67 5.32 -1.67
N ARG A 204 -24.76 4.52 -1.60
CA ARG A 204 -24.78 3.27 -0.84
C ARG A 204 -23.84 2.24 -1.43
N GLU A 205 -23.86 2.01 -2.74
CA GLU A 205 -22.94 1.07 -3.40
C GLU A 205 -21.47 1.43 -3.16
N VAL A 206 -21.13 2.72 -3.22
CA VAL A 206 -19.78 3.23 -2.93
C VAL A 206 -19.39 2.95 -1.48
N ARG A 207 -20.29 3.22 -0.52
CA ARG A 207 -20.06 2.95 0.91
C ARG A 207 -19.86 1.46 1.15
N ASP A 208 -20.72 0.61 0.59
CA ASP A 208 -20.68 -0.85 0.77
C ASP A 208 -19.43 -1.46 0.13
N SER A 209 -18.96 -0.88 -0.97
CA SER A 209 -17.72 -1.29 -1.64
C SER A 209 -16.45 -0.93 -0.87
N CYS A 210 -16.54 0.01 0.07
CA CYS A 210 -15.41 0.38 0.93
C CYS A 210 -15.81 0.40 2.42
N PRO A 211 -16.02 -0.78 3.03
CA PRO A 211 -16.46 -0.87 4.43
C PRO A 211 -15.42 -0.33 5.42
N ARG A 212 -14.15 -0.24 5.01
CA ARG A 212 -13.07 0.33 5.82
C ARG A 212 -12.86 1.83 5.59
N CYS A 213 -13.51 2.44 4.60
CA CYS A 213 -13.40 3.88 4.37
C CYS A 213 -14.02 4.67 5.53
N SER A 214 -13.25 5.62 6.05
CA SER A 214 -13.62 6.50 7.17
C SER A 214 -13.50 7.97 6.78
N ASP A 215 -13.98 8.87 7.65
CA ASP A 215 -13.82 10.31 7.44
C ASP A 215 -12.35 10.69 7.23
N GLY A 216 -12.12 11.52 6.23
CA GLY A 216 -10.79 11.90 5.75
C GLY A 216 -10.28 11.04 4.60
N ASP A 217 -10.91 9.91 4.27
CA ASP A 217 -10.50 9.08 3.15
C ASP A 217 -11.02 9.59 1.81
N VAL A 218 -10.30 9.22 0.74
CA VAL A 218 -10.77 9.35 -0.64
C VAL A 218 -10.70 7.99 -1.30
N ALA A 219 -11.76 7.59 -1.99
CA ALA A 219 -11.77 6.40 -2.81
C ALA A 219 -11.84 6.77 -4.29
N PHE A 220 -11.02 6.10 -5.09
CA PHE A 220 -11.06 6.18 -6.55
C PHE A 220 -11.63 4.87 -7.05
N ILE A 221 -12.78 4.93 -7.72
CA ILE A 221 -13.35 3.78 -8.40
C ILE A 221 -13.12 3.95 -9.89
N THR A 222 -12.43 2.98 -10.49
CA THR A 222 -11.97 3.03 -11.87
C THR A 222 -12.48 1.84 -12.67
N THR A 223 -12.87 2.05 -13.92
CA THR A 223 -13.25 0.99 -14.88
C THR A 223 -12.37 1.09 -16.14
N PRO A 224 -12.01 -0.02 -16.81
CA PRO A 224 -12.34 -1.41 -16.48
C PRO A 224 -11.52 -1.96 -15.31
N ARG A 225 -11.88 -3.16 -14.84
CA ARG A 225 -11.09 -3.90 -13.85
C ARG A 225 -9.74 -4.29 -14.44
N THR A 226 -8.66 -3.71 -13.92
CA THR A 226 -7.28 -4.03 -14.27
C THR A 226 -6.36 -3.69 -13.10
N PRO A 227 -5.39 -4.56 -12.73
CA PRO A 227 -4.49 -4.28 -11.63
C PRO A 227 -3.62 -3.03 -11.89
N GLN A 228 -3.31 -2.70 -13.14
CA GLN A 228 -2.40 -1.61 -13.50
C GLN A 228 -2.87 -0.24 -12.99
N VAL A 229 -4.14 0.10 -13.20
CA VAL A 229 -4.70 1.43 -12.97
C VAL A 229 -4.57 1.88 -11.50
N PRO A 230 -5.06 1.13 -10.50
CA PRO A 230 -4.98 1.57 -9.11
C PRO A 230 -3.53 1.66 -8.60
N TYR A 231 -2.62 0.79 -9.05
CA TYR A 231 -1.21 0.91 -8.69
C TYR A 231 -0.56 2.15 -9.33
N ASN A 232 -0.76 2.40 -10.62
CA ASN A 232 -0.25 3.61 -11.28
C ASN A 232 -0.78 4.88 -10.61
N LEU A 233 -2.07 4.90 -10.31
CA LEU A 233 -2.69 6.02 -9.61
C LEU A 233 -2.07 6.22 -8.23
N SER A 234 -1.85 5.16 -7.44
CA SER A 234 -1.20 5.27 -6.13
C SER A 234 0.18 5.92 -6.20
N ILE A 235 0.96 5.64 -7.26
CA ILE A 235 2.30 6.23 -7.47
C ILE A 235 2.18 7.72 -7.80
N TRP A 236 1.22 8.12 -8.64
CA TRP A 236 0.94 9.54 -8.90
C TRP A 236 0.52 10.28 -7.64
N LEU A 237 -0.36 9.68 -6.83
CA LEU A 237 -0.83 10.28 -5.59
C LEU A 237 0.31 10.45 -4.58
N GLN A 238 1.20 9.46 -4.43
CA GLN A 238 2.40 9.61 -3.58
C GLN A 238 3.26 10.82 -3.97
N ARG A 239 3.40 11.11 -5.28
CA ARG A 239 4.16 12.30 -5.75
C ARG A 239 3.52 13.62 -5.37
N ILE A 240 2.19 13.67 -5.29
CA ILE A 240 1.44 14.88 -4.90
C ILE A 240 1.50 15.10 -3.38
N MET A 241 1.57 14.00 -2.62
CA MET A 241 1.57 14.03 -1.17
C MET A 241 2.88 14.51 -0.54
N GLN A 242 3.99 14.37 -1.26
CA GLN A 242 5.29 14.95 -0.89
C GLN A 242 5.24 16.49 -0.88
#